data_AF-A0A6A6CG07-F1
#
_entry.id   AF-A0A6A6CG07-F1
#
_cell.length_a   1.000
_cell.length_b   1.000
_cell.length_c   1.000
_cell.angle_alpha   90.00
_cell.angle_beta   90.00
_cell.angle_gamma   90.00
#
_symmetry.space_group_name_H-M   'P 1'
#
loop_
_entity.id
_entity.type
_entity.pdbx_description
1 polymer ?
#
loop_
_entity_poly.entity_id
_entity_poly.type
_entity_poly.pdbx_seq_one_letter_code
_entity_poly.pdbx_strand_id
1 'polypeptide(L)'
;MEKAKASQSSGVDDVLNNIMSRPKRQAPAASFSSSDIESMIAPRGNRNDHLTRDQPELESPPMKLGPTVGRTVNVNTARGMDVGRAFRQLEILCARNQVRKDFMKQRFHERPGLKRKRLKSERWRKNFKANFKETVALVQKMRKQGW
;
A
#
# COMPACT_ATOMS: atom_id res chain seq x y z
N MET A 1 -21.67 -19.81 18.48
CA MET A 1 -21.17 -18.48 18.88
C MET A 1 -20.00 -18.12 17.99
N GLU A 2 -20.27 -17.22 17.07
CA GLU A 2 -19.46 -16.81 15.92
C GLU A 2 -18.42 -15.77 16.38
N LYS A 3 -17.12 -16.03 16.14
CA LYS A 3 -16.04 -15.08 16.45
C LYS A 3 -15.76 -14.21 15.24
N ALA A 4 -15.99 -12.90 15.40
CA ALA A 4 -15.84 -11.87 14.38
C ALA A 4 -14.41 -11.79 13.83
N LYS A 5 -14.32 -11.66 12.50
CA LYS A 5 -13.12 -11.55 11.69
C LYS A 5 -12.64 -10.08 11.70
N ALA A 6 -11.55 -9.79 12.39
CA ALA A 6 -10.92 -8.46 12.34
C ALA A 6 -10.38 -8.20 10.93
N SER A 7 -10.92 -7.20 10.23
CA SER A 7 -10.43 -6.76 8.93
C SER A 7 -9.08 -6.03 9.09
N GLN A 8 -8.10 -6.40 8.27
CA GLN A 8 -6.84 -5.66 8.16
C GLN A 8 -7.12 -4.40 7.37
N SER A 9 -7.07 -3.21 8.00
CA SER A 9 -7.07 -1.96 7.25
C SER A 9 -5.73 -1.83 6.52
N SER A 10 -5.80 -1.87 5.20
CA SER A 10 -4.68 -1.51 4.34
C SER A 10 -4.46 0.01 4.42
N GLY A 11 -3.25 0.49 4.15
CA GLY A 11 -2.98 1.94 4.13
C GLY A 11 -3.86 2.71 3.11
N VAL A 12 -4.56 2.00 2.22
CA VAL A 12 -5.58 2.54 1.32
C VAL A 12 -6.94 2.71 2.02
N ASP A 13 -7.29 1.82 2.95
CA ASP A 13 -8.50 1.90 3.77
C ASP A 13 -8.43 3.09 4.74
N ASP A 14 -7.23 3.39 5.27
CA ASP A 14 -7.02 4.55 6.14
C ASP A 14 -7.22 5.87 5.38
N VAL A 15 -6.86 5.92 4.09
CA VAL A 15 -7.08 7.08 3.20
C VAL A 15 -8.57 7.25 2.84
N LEU A 16 -9.26 6.17 2.53
CA LEU A 16 -10.70 6.19 2.22
C LEU A 16 -11.53 6.61 3.44
N ASN A 17 -11.18 6.11 4.62
CA ASN A 17 -11.84 6.51 5.87
C ASN A 17 -11.66 8.01 6.15
N ASN A 18 -10.49 8.59 5.87
CA ASN A 18 -10.25 10.02 6.06
C ASN A 18 -11.09 10.91 5.11
N ILE A 19 -11.33 10.46 3.87
CA ILE A 19 -12.16 11.19 2.90
C ILE A 19 -13.64 11.14 3.29
N MET A 20 -14.12 9.98 3.76
CA MET A 20 -15.53 9.79 4.17
C MET A 20 -15.86 10.44 5.53
N SER A 21 -14.85 10.69 6.38
CA SER A 21 -15.03 11.28 7.72
C SER A 21 -15.04 12.81 7.73
N ARG A 22 -14.91 13.48 6.57
CA ARG A 22 -14.98 14.94 6.49
C ARG A 22 -16.38 15.44 6.89
N PRO A 23 -16.54 16.24 7.95
CA PRO A 23 -17.83 16.83 8.26
C PRO A 23 -18.23 17.76 7.11
N LYS A 24 -19.47 17.63 6.61
CA LYS A 24 -20.07 18.64 5.72
C LYS A 24 -19.96 19.98 6.45
N ARG A 25 -19.23 20.94 5.89
CA ARG A 25 -19.28 22.34 6.33
C ARG A 25 -20.74 22.78 6.20
N GLN A 26 -21.45 22.85 7.31
CA GLN A 26 -22.72 23.55 7.36
C GLN A 26 -22.40 25.01 7.14
N ALA A 27 -22.84 25.55 6.00
CA ALA A 27 -22.84 26.99 5.82
C ALA A 27 -23.69 27.58 6.94
N PRO A 28 -23.21 28.59 7.69
CA PRO A 28 -24.02 29.21 8.72
C PRO A 28 -25.25 29.80 8.03
N ALA A 29 -26.44 29.37 8.44
CA ALA A 29 -27.68 30.01 8.05
C ALA A 29 -27.61 31.46 8.54
N ALA A 30 -27.65 32.42 7.61
CA ALA A 30 -27.68 33.83 7.94
C ALA A 30 -29.05 34.18 8.56
N SER A 31 -29.18 33.94 9.86
CA SER A 31 -30.24 34.53 10.69
C SER A 31 -29.63 35.74 11.37
N PHE A 32 -29.79 36.91 10.77
CA PHE A 32 -29.27 38.16 11.32
C PHE A 32 -30.10 38.53 12.57
N SER A 33 -29.50 38.34 13.76
CA SER A 33 -30.09 38.72 15.04
C SER A 33 -29.53 40.09 15.44
N SER A 34 -30.38 40.95 16.02
CA SER A 34 -29.99 42.29 16.49
C SER A 34 -28.82 42.29 17.50
N SER A 35 -28.55 41.15 18.14
CA SER A 35 -27.43 40.94 19.07
C SER A 35 -26.05 40.92 18.38
N ASP A 36 -25.99 40.71 17.07
CA ASP A 36 -24.72 40.57 16.34
C ASP A 36 -24.04 41.93 16.08
N ILE A 37 -24.82 43.01 15.95
CA ILE A 37 -24.30 44.38 15.75
C ILE A 37 -23.57 44.88 17.01
N GLU A 38 -24.07 44.53 18.19
CA GLU A 38 -23.54 44.97 19.49
C GLU A 38 -22.11 44.42 19.74
N SER A 39 -21.77 43.29 19.13
CA SER A 39 -20.45 42.66 19.19
C SER A 39 -19.39 43.31 18.27
N MET A 40 -19.80 44.10 17.27
CA MET A 40 -18.88 44.78 16.33
C MET A 40 -18.54 46.23 16.74
N ILE A 41 -19.36 46.86 17.59
CA ILE A 41 -19.23 48.29 17.93
C ILE A 41 -18.33 48.54 19.15
N ALA A 42 -17.98 47.53 19.95
CA ALA A 42 -17.17 47.72 21.15
C ALA A 42 -15.65 47.58 20.87
N PRO A 43 -14.86 48.67 20.89
CA PRO A 43 -13.42 48.59 20.68
C PRO A 43 -12.74 48.41 22.03
N ARG A 44 -12.96 47.27 22.71
CA ARG A 44 -12.15 46.79 23.85
C ARG A 44 -12.67 45.46 24.40
N GLY A 45 -11.94 44.39 24.05
CA GLY A 45 -11.59 43.36 25.02
C GLY A 45 -12.50 42.14 25.12
N ASN A 46 -12.51 41.30 24.08
CA ASN A 46 -12.68 39.86 24.32
C ASN A 46 -11.30 39.19 24.31
N ARG A 47 -10.72 39.01 25.50
CA ARG A 47 -9.34 38.56 25.76
C ARG A 47 -9.14 37.04 25.54
N ASN A 48 -9.88 36.42 24.64
CA ASN A 48 -9.87 34.97 24.46
C ASN A 48 -9.44 34.49 23.06
N ASP A 49 -8.97 35.38 22.19
CA ASP A 49 -8.51 35.02 20.84
C ASP A 49 -7.05 34.50 20.79
N HIS A 50 -6.65 33.73 21.82
CA HIS A 50 -5.33 33.10 21.88
C HIS A 50 -5.41 31.56 21.92
N LEU A 51 -6.56 30.98 21.57
CA LEU A 51 -6.81 29.53 21.64
C LEU A 51 -7.10 28.85 20.30
N THR A 52 -7.25 29.59 19.21
CA THR A 52 -6.91 29.10 17.86
C THR A 52 -5.38 29.09 17.75
N ARG A 53 -4.78 28.24 18.58
CA ARG A 53 -3.40 27.80 18.43
C ARG A 53 -3.26 27.36 16.99
N ASP A 54 -2.46 28.10 16.23
CA ASP A 54 -1.70 27.60 15.11
C ASP A 54 -0.97 26.34 15.61
N GLN A 55 -1.67 25.21 15.63
CA GLN A 55 -1.03 23.92 15.56
C GLN A 55 -0.34 23.98 14.20
N PRO A 56 1.01 23.98 14.13
CA PRO A 56 1.63 23.73 12.84
C PRO A 56 1.04 22.40 12.39
N GLU A 57 0.27 22.44 11.31
CA GLU A 57 -0.18 21.24 10.63
C GLU A 57 1.08 20.41 10.47
N LEU A 58 1.16 19.29 11.20
CA LEU A 58 2.33 18.42 11.17
C LEU A 58 2.38 17.88 9.75
N GLU A 59 3.02 18.63 8.86
CA GLU A 59 3.27 18.23 7.50
C GLU A 59 4.04 16.93 7.61
N SER A 60 3.34 15.82 7.37
CA SER A 60 3.97 14.51 7.37
C SER A 60 5.13 14.61 6.38
N PRO A 61 6.36 14.28 6.80
CA PRO A 61 7.51 14.49 5.93
C PRO A 61 7.28 13.77 4.60
N PRO A 62 7.65 14.39 3.47
CA PRO A 62 7.40 13.82 2.17
C PRO A 62 8.00 12.42 2.11
N MET A 63 7.19 11.44 1.67
CA MET A 63 7.62 10.05 1.60
C MET A 63 8.82 9.94 0.66
N LYS A 64 9.91 9.34 1.14
CA LYS A 64 11.12 9.12 0.33
C LYS A 64 10.86 8.03 -0.70
N LEU A 65 10.47 8.43 -1.91
CA LEU A 65 10.26 7.53 -3.04
C LEU A 65 11.60 7.16 -3.70
N GLY A 66 12.34 6.24 -3.09
CA GLY A 66 13.59 5.71 -3.61
C GLY A 66 13.49 4.27 -4.15
N PRO A 67 14.56 3.73 -4.78
CA PRO A 67 14.65 2.33 -5.21
C PRO A 67 14.54 1.30 -4.06
N THR A 68 14.55 1.77 -2.82
CA THR A 68 14.40 0.97 -1.60
C THR A 68 12.94 0.71 -1.24
N VAL A 69 11.99 1.52 -1.70
CA VAL A 69 10.57 1.46 -1.28
C VAL A 69 9.96 0.06 -1.48
N GLY A 70 10.20 -0.58 -2.62
CA GLY A 70 9.72 -1.93 -2.92
C GLY A 70 10.46 -3.07 -2.21
N ARG A 71 11.46 -2.74 -1.38
CA ARG A 71 12.31 -3.67 -0.61
C ARG A 71 12.37 -3.28 0.87
N THR A 72 11.43 -2.45 1.34
CA THR A 72 11.32 -2.07 2.75
C THR A 72 10.22 -2.90 3.42
N VAL A 73 10.50 -3.42 4.61
CA VAL A 73 9.52 -4.11 5.46
C VAL A 73 9.58 -3.50 6.85
N ASN A 74 8.48 -2.93 7.31
CA ASN A 74 8.39 -2.29 8.63
C ASN A 74 8.17 -3.36 9.70
N VAL A 75 9.14 -3.52 10.61
CA VAL A 75 9.00 -4.44 11.75
C VAL A 75 8.06 -3.79 12.78
N ASN A 76 6.94 -4.45 13.06
CA ASN A 76 6.01 -4.04 14.11
C ASN A 76 5.61 -5.25 14.95
N THR A 77 6.20 -5.33 16.14
CA THR A 77 5.99 -6.43 17.08
C THR A 77 4.55 -6.52 17.58
N ALA A 78 3.86 -5.38 17.74
CA ALA A 78 2.45 -5.35 18.13
C ALA A 78 1.52 -5.94 17.05
N ARG A 79 1.93 -5.89 15.78
CA ARG A 79 1.23 -6.52 14.64
C ARG A 79 1.70 -7.96 14.38
N GLY A 80 2.45 -8.57 15.29
CA GLY A 80 2.95 -9.95 15.15
C GLY A 80 4.05 -10.12 14.10
N MET A 81 4.71 -9.03 13.71
CA MET A 81 5.87 -9.04 12.82
C MET A 81 7.14 -8.93 13.65
N ASP A 82 7.74 -10.09 13.94
CA ASP A 82 9.09 -10.19 14.50
C ASP A 82 10.14 -9.94 13.42
N VAL A 83 11.38 -9.71 13.86
CA VAL A 83 12.53 -9.48 12.97
C VAL A 83 12.76 -10.70 12.06
N GLY A 84 12.57 -11.91 12.59
CA GLY A 84 12.74 -13.16 11.83
C GLY A 84 11.73 -13.28 10.67
N ARG A 85 10.44 -12.98 10.89
CA ARG A 85 9.46 -12.94 9.78
C ARG A 85 9.73 -11.78 8.84
N ALA A 86 10.18 -10.62 9.34
CA ALA A 86 10.48 -9.48 8.48
C ALA A 86 11.60 -9.80 7.47
N PHE A 87 12.65 -10.51 7.87
CA PHE A 87 13.69 -10.97 6.93
C PHE A 87 13.15 -11.94 5.88
N ARG A 88 12.34 -12.94 6.28
CA ARG A 88 11.71 -13.86 5.32
C ARG A 88 10.80 -13.12 4.33
N GLN A 89 10.03 -12.15 4.83
CA GLN A 89 9.17 -11.32 4.00
C GLN A 89 10.00 -10.50 3.00
N LEU A 90 11.11 -9.92 3.44
CA LEU A 90 12.04 -9.20 2.57
C LEU A 90 12.64 -10.11 1.49
N GLU A 91 13.03 -11.33 1.83
CA GLU A 91 13.54 -12.32 0.87
C GLU A 91 12.49 -12.68 -0.18
N ILE A 92 11.23 -12.90 0.22
CA ILE A 92 10.10 -13.15 -0.69
C ILE A 92 9.90 -11.97 -1.63
N LEU A 93 9.95 -10.73 -1.13
CA LEU A 93 9.81 -9.52 -1.96
C LEU A 93 10.95 -9.43 -2.98
N CYS A 94 12.20 -9.62 -2.55
CA CYS A 94 13.36 -9.63 -3.45
C CYS A 94 13.29 -10.76 -4.50
N ALA A 95 12.78 -11.93 -4.13
CA ALA A 95 12.59 -13.06 -5.03
C ALA A 95 11.46 -12.79 -6.04
N ARG A 96 10.32 -12.25 -5.59
CA ARG A 96 9.20 -11.87 -6.47
C ARG A 96 9.63 -10.83 -7.49
N ASN A 97 10.44 -9.85 -7.08
CA ASN A 97 11.00 -8.83 -7.94
C ASN A 97 12.24 -9.28 -8.73
N GLN A 98 12.67 -10.55 -8.60
CA GLN A 98 13.79 -11.13 -9.34
C GLN A 98 15.14 -10.40 -9.18
N VAL A 99 15.33 -9.65 -8.09
CA VAL A 99 16.48 -8.76 -7.87
C VAL A 99 17.82 -9.49 -8.01
N ARG A 100 17.94 -10.66 -7.37
CA ARG A 100 19.14 -11.51 -7.45
C ARG A 100 19.42 -11.98 -8.88
N LYS A 101 18.38 -12.36 -9.62
CA LYS A 101 18.50 -12.85 -11.00
C LYS A 101 18.99 -11.74 -11.93
N ASP A 102 18.47 -10.53 -11.74
CA ASP A 102 18.84 -9.38 -12.57
C ASP A 102 20.25 -8.89 -12.23
N PHE A 103 20.61 -8.84 -10.94
CA PHE A 103 21.98 -8.55 -10.52
C PHE A 103 23.00 -9.50 -11.17
N MET A 104 22.74 -10.81 -11.15
CA MET A 104 23.64 -11.80 -11.76
C MET A 104 23.72 -11.66 -13.28
N LYS A 105 22.62 -11.29 -13.96
CA LYS A 105 22.61 -11.04 -15.41
C LYS A 105 23.33 -9.76 -15.80
N GLN A 106 23.29 -8.74 -14.96
CA GLN A 106 23.94 -7.44 -15.21
C GLN A 106 25.45 -7.48 -15.00
N ARG A 107 25.97 -8.50 -14.30
CA ARG A 107 27.42 -8.67 -14.05
C ARG A 107 28.27 -8.65 -15.32
N PHE A 108 27.74 -9.13 -16.45
CA PHE A 108 28.42 -9.15 -17.73
C PHE A 108 27.51 -8.67 -18.87
N HIS A 109 28.09 -8.02 -19.87
CA HIS A 109 27.35 -7.63 -21.07
C HIS A 109 26.89 -8.87 -21.86
N GLU A 110 25.59 -8.98 -22.08
CA GLU A 110 24.99 -9.97 -22.97
C GLU A 110 24.67 -9.34 -24.34
N ARG A 111 25.23 -9.89 -25.42
CA ARG A 111 24.93 -9.44 -26.80
C ARG A 111 23.43 -9.53 -27.07
N PRO A 112 22.82 -8.56 -27.79
CA PRO A 112 21.36 -8.51 -27.98
C PRO A 112 20.80 -9.75 -28.69
N GLY A 113 21.54 -10.35 -29.63
CA GLY A 113 21.14 -11.59 -30.30
C GLY A 113 21.09 -12.79 -29.34
N LEU A 114 22.06 -12.89 -28.43
CA LEU A 114 22.11 -13.96 -27.43
C LEU A 114 20.96 -13.79 -26.41
N LYS A 115 20.72 -12.55 -25.96
CA LYS A 115 19.59 -12.19 -25.10
C LYS A 115 18.24 -12.59 -25.71
N ARG A 116 18.02 -12.33 -27.00
CA ARG A 116 16.78 -12.72 -27.71
C ARG A 116 16.59 -14.24 -27.74
N LYS A 117 17.65 -15.00 -28.04
CA LYS A 117 17.62 -16.49 -28.03
C LYS A 117 17.31 -17.03 -26.64
N ARG A 118 17.98 -16.51 -25.61
CA ARG A 118 17.73 -16.86 -24.21
C ARG A 118 16.28 -16.58 -23.80
N LEU A 119 15.77 -15.37 -24.06
CA LEU A 119 14.39 -15.00 -23.72
C LEU A 119 13.35 -15.84 -24.46
N LYS A 120 13.59 -16.20 -25.74
CA LYS A 120 12.72 -17.13 -26.49
C LYS A 120 12.68 -18.50 -25.81
N SER A 121 13.84 -19.07 -25.48
CA SER A 121 13.94 -20.37 -24.79
C SER A 121 13.34 -20.34 -23.38
N GLU A 122 13.55 -19.28 -22.59
CA GLU A 122 12.97 -19.12 -21.25
C GLU A 122 11.43 -19.07 -21.32
N ARG A 123 10.87 -18.29 -22.25
CA ARG A 123 9.41 -18.22 -22.46
C ARG A 123 8.83 -19.56 -22.88
N TRP A 124 9.46 -20.24 -23.83
CA TRP A 124 9.01 -21.56 -24.29
C TRP A 124 8.99 -22.58 -23.16
N ARG A 125 10.08 -22.68 -22.36
CA ARG A 125 10.14 -23.56 -21.19
C ARG A 125 9.07 -23.25 -20.15
N LYS A 126 8.80 -21.95 -19.91
CA LYS A 126 7.75 -21.51 -18.99
C LYS A 126 6.36 -21.97 -19.47
N ASN A 127 6.05 -21.73 -20.73
CA ASN A 127 4.75 -22.09 -21.32
C ASN A 127 4.59 -23.61 -21.40
N PHE A 128 5.62 -24.33 -21.84
CA PHE A 128 5.61 -25.79 -21.86
C PHE A 128 5.34 -26.37 -20.47
N LYS A 129 6.04 -25.88 -19.44
CA LYS A 129 5.82 -26.32 -18.05
C LYS A 129 4.41 -26.03 -17.56
N ALA A 130 3.82 -24.89 -17.93
CA ALA A 130 2.45 -24.55 -17.57
C ALA A 130 1.44 -25.50 -18.22
N ASN A 131 1.50 -25.65 -19.54
CA ASN A 131 0.63 -26.53 -20.30
C ASN A 131 0.76 -27.99 -19.83
N PHE A 132 1.99 -28.46 -19.60
CA PHE A 132 2.23 -29.83 -19.11
C PHE A 132 1.58 -30.08 -17.75
N LYS A 133 1.67 -29.11 -16.82
CA LYS A 133 0.99 -29.22 -15.52
C LYS A 133 -0.53 -29.26 -15.67
N GLU A 134 -1.09 -28.48 -16.59
CA GLU A 134 -2.52 -28.47 -16.88
C GLU A 134 -2.99 -29.80 -17.48
N THR A 135 -2.23 -30.37 -18.42
CA THR A 135 -2.51 -31.70 -18.97
C THR A 135 -2.49 -32.77 -17.89
N VAL A 136 -1.47 -32.78 -17.01
CA VAL A 136 -1.40 -33.72 -15.90
C VAL A 136 -2.57 -33.54 -14.92
N ALA A 137 -2.96 -32.29 -14.63
CA ALA A 137 -4.11 -32.00 -13.78
C ALA A 137 -5.43 -32.50 -14.42
N LEU A 138 -5.56 -32.37 -15.74
CA LEU A 138 -6.70 -32.91 -16.49
C LEU A 138 -6.74 -34.44 -16.41
N VAL A 139 -5.62 -35.11 -16.62
CA VAL A 139 -5.52 -36.58 -16.49
C VAL A 139 -5.88 -37.03 -15.08
N GLN A 140 -5.38 -36.34 -14.05
CA GLN A 140 -5.74 -36.64 -12.65
C GLN A 140 -7.23 -36.44 -12.39
N LYS A 141 -7.85 -35.43 -12.99
CA LYS A 141 -9.30 -35.19 -12.91
C LYS A 141 -10.09 -36.30 -13.59
N MET A 142 -9.72 -36.70 -14.80
CA MET A 142 -10.36 -37.79 -15.55
C MET A 142 -10.25 -39.12 -14.80
N ARG A 143 -9.05 -39.44 -14.29
CA ARG A 143 -8.82 -40.60 -13.44
C ARG A 143 -9.73 -40.60 -12.20
N LYS A 144 -9.93 -39.44 -11.56
CA LYS A 144 -10.85 -39.31 -10.41
C LYS A 144 -12.31 -39.53 -10.79
N GLN A 145 -12.68 -39.21 -12.03
CA GLN A 145 -14.02 -39.43 -12.57
C GLN A 145 -14.25 -40.86 -13.05
N GLY A 146 -13.20 -41.69 -13.13
CA GLY A 146 -13.29 -43.08 -13.60
C GLY A 146 -13.08 -43.27 -15.10
N TRP A 147 -12.57 -42.24 -15.80
CA TRP A 147 -12.08 -42.34 -17.17
C TRP A 147 -10.61 -42.75 -17.22
#